data_AF-A0A6I3UTD4-F1
#
_entry.id   AF-A0A6I3UTD4-F1
#
_cell.length_a   1.000
_cell.length_b   1.000
_cell.length_c   1.000
_cell.angle_alpha   90.00
_cell.angle_beta   90.00
_cell.angle_gamma   90.00
#
_symmetry.space_group_name_H-M   'P 1'
#
loop_
_entity.id
_entity.type
_entity.pdbx_description
1 polymer ?
#
loop_
_entity_poly.entity_id
_entity_poly.type
_entity_poly.pdbx_seq_one_letter_code
_entity_poly.pdbx_strand_id
1 'polypeptide(L)'
;GLDVEMSALTGNFKKDAFNGQVLINLNTDKVKFDIGKIDFEGGKNLPVRDGDIEFDKYIKDFKKGFRDFYLIFEELNKTEEFKMLLKANLYGLKTRVLFRDTNSYASVLSFLYHPDFYEEMLDREKALENLWSNKFSNQGIVASECEQMRLLDIPIFYTDTNINEIYDDFGNHFISLHQFSGYDYFMKYLPNNNLENLEKQLDIIEIYFPSFDQRKKGYKLNLSNRKNSQMKV
;
A
#
# COMPACT_ATOMS: atom_id res chain seq x y z
N GLY A 1 2.49 -6.05 -20.32
CA GLY A 1 1.49 -5.27 -19.57
C GLY A 1 2.10 -4.91 -18.24
N LEU A 2 2.60 -3.69 -18.14
CA LEU A 2 3.14 -3.07 -16.93
C LEU A 2 3.01 -1.54 -17.15
N ASP A 3 1.84 -1.09 -17.60
CA ASP A 3 1.56 0.36 -17.83
C ASP A 3 1.10 1.07 -16.54
N VAL A 4 1.05 0.35 -15.43
CA VAL A 4 0.67 0.88 -14.11
C VAL A 4 1.93 1.37 -13.43
N GLU A 5 2.04 2.69 -13.34
CA GLU A 5 3.17 3.38 -12.75
C GLU A 5 2.97 3.43 -11.24
N MET A 6 3.77 2.67 -10.50
CA MET A 6 3.54 2.34 -9.08
C MET A 6 4.44 3.14 -8.13
N SER A 7 5.20 4.12 -8.64
CA SER A 7 6.17 4.88 -7.83
C SER A 7 5.52 5.85 -6.84
N ALA A 8 4.29 6.30 -7.14
CA ALA A 8 3.64 7.46 -6.51
C ALA A 8 4.46 8.77 -6.55
N LEU A 9 5.61 8.82 -7.25
CA LEU A 9 6.54 9.96 -7.25
C LEU A 9 6.20 11.03 -8.28
N THR A 10 5.45 10.71 -9.33
CA THR A 10 5.16 11.63 -10.43
C THR A 10 4.26 12.80 -10.05
N GLY A 11 3.51 12.70 -8.95
CA GLY A 11 2.60 13.75 -8.47
C GLY A 11 1.46 14.12 -9.43
N ASN A 12 1.39 13.50 -10.61
CA ASN A 12 0.46 13.85 -11.68
C ASN A 12 -0.77 12.97 -11.67
N PHE A 13 -1.91 13.56 -12.06
CA PHE A 13 -3.13 12.80 -12.31
C PHE A 13 -2.90 11.72 -13.37
N LYS A 14 -3.39 10.51 -13.13
CA LYS A 14 -3.39 9.42 -14.11
C LYS A 14 -4.74 8.72 -14.06
N LYS A 15 -5.48 8.80 -15.16
CA LYS A 15 -6.73 8.05 -15.35
C LYS A 15 -6.45 6.56 -15.39
N ASP A 16 -7.35 5.73 -14.85
CA ASP A 16 -7.29 4.27 -14.95
C ASP A 16 -5.94 3.69 -14.45
N ALA A 17 -5.36 4.32 -13.43
CA ALA A 17 -3.98 4.12 -13.03
C ALA A 17 -3.70 2.73 -12.49
N PHE A 18 -4.63 2.12 -11.74
CA PHE A 18 -4.45 0.80 -11.14
C PHE A 18 -5.77 0.03 -11.05
N ASN A 19 -5.66 -1.30 -10.93
CA ASN A 19 -6.80 -2.17 -10.70
C ASN A 19 -7.01 -2.31 -9.18
N GLY A 20 -8.24 -2.11 -8.71
CA GLY A 20 -8.61 -2.29 -7.30
C GLY A 20 -10.07 -2.72 -7.16
N GLN A 21 -10.49 -3.03 -5.94
CA GLN A 21 -11.90 -3.27 -5.64
C GLN A 21 -12.66 -1.95 -5.77
N VAL A 22 -13.61 -1.90 -6.68
CA VAL A 22 -14.53 -0.77 -6.86
C VAL A 22 -15.97 -1.27 -6.84
N LEU A 23 -16.91 -0.38 -6.47
CA LEU A 23 -18.32 -0.66 -6.70
C LEU A 23 -18.60 -0.64 -8.21
N ILE A 24 -19.25 -1.69 -8.70
CA ILE A 24 -19.81 -1.73 -10.05
C ILE A 24 -21.33 -1.81 -10.00
N ASN A 25 -21.98 -1.46 -11.12
CA ASN A 25 -23.44 -1.33 -11.25
C ASN A 25 -24.05 -0.28 -10.30
N LEU A 26 -23.36 0.84 -10.08
CA LEU A 26 -23.87 1.97 -9.31
C LEU A 26 -25.28 2.38 -9.78
N ASN A 27 -26.14 2.73 -8.82
CA ASN A 27 -27.57 3.06 -9.05
C ASN A 27 -28.44 1.87 -9.49
N THR A 28 -28.08 0.65 -9.10
CA THR A 28 -28.92 -0.54 -9.30
C THR A 28 -29.01 -1.38 -8.03
N ASP A 29 -29.98 -2.30 -8.00
CA ASP A 29 -30.12 -3.35 -6.97
C ASP A 29 -29.01 -4.41 -7.03
N LYS A 30 -28.11 -4.35 -8.02
CA LYS A 30 -27.03 -5.31 -8.28
C LYS A 30 -25.64 -4.73 -8.01
N VAL A 31 -25.57 -3.72 -7.15
CA VAL A 31 -24.31 -3.16 -6.69
C VAL A 31 -23.49 -4.22 -5.98
N LYS A 32 -22.24 -4.35 -6.41
CA LYS A 32 -21.27 -5.26 -5.81
C LYS A 32 -19.85 -4.70 -5.96
N PHE A 33 -18.95 -5.16 -5.10
CA PHE A 33 -17.52 -4.96 -5.32
C PHE A 33 -17.02 -5.89 -6.42
N ASP A 34 -16.26 -5.34 -7.36
CA ASP A 34 -15.54 -6.12 -8.37
C ASP A 34 -14.19 -5.45 -8.67
N ILE A 35 -13.32 -6.14 -9.38
CA ILE A 35 -12.03 -5.57 -9.80
C ILE A 35 -12.30 -4.60 -10.96
N GLY A 36 -12.01 -3.33 -10.74
CA GLY A 36 -12.11 -2.28 -11.74
C GLY A 36 -10.93 -1.33 -11.71
N LYS A 37 -10.93 -0.35 -12.60
CA LYS A 37 -9.86 0.64 -12.72
C LYS A 37 -10.14 1.86 -11.84
N ILE A 38 -9.11 2.36 -11.17
CA ILE A 38 -9.17 3.51 -10.26
C ILE A 38 -8.27 4.62 -10.81
N ASP A 39 -8.79 5.85 -10.78
CA ASP A 39 -8.05 7.06 -11.15
C ASP A 39 -7.06 7.45 -10.03
N PHE A 40 -5.87 7.89 -10.41
CA PHE A 40 -4.89 8.49 -9.50
C PHE A 40 -5.02 10.01 -9.59
N GLU A 41 -5.40 10.68 -8.50
CA GLU A 41 -5.71 12.12 -8.50
C GLU A 41 -4.48 13.04 -8.59
N GLY A 42 -3.27 12.48 -8.53
CA GLY A 42 -2.04 13.26 -8.35
C GLY A 42 -1.80 13.61 -6.88
N GLY A 43 -0.64 14.19 -6.57
CA GLY A 43 -0.20 14.42 -5.20
C GLY A 43 0.66 15.68 -5.06
N LYS A 44 0.67 16.24 -3.84
CA LYS A 44 1.53 17.38 -3.47
C LYS A 44 2.88 16.90 -2.91
N ASN A 45 3.41 15.82 -3.49
CA ASN A 45 4.59 15.12 -2.98
C ASN A 45 5.88 15.44 -3.76
N LEU A 46 5.80 16.28 -4.80
CA LEU A 46 6.96 16.78 -5.51
C LEU A 46 7.50 18.06 -4.85
N PRO A 47 8.82 18.17 -4.63
CA PRO A 47 9.41 19.44 -4.23
C PRO A 47 9.17 20.50 -5.32
N VAL A 48 8.92 21.74 -4.91
CA VAL A 48 8.68 22.86 -5.83
C VAL A 48 9.88 23.80 -5.78
N ARG A 49 10.54 24.02 -6.92
CA ARG A 49 11.58 25.04 -7.07
C ARG A 49 11.61 25.55 -8.51
N ASP A 50 11.23 26.81 -8.71
CA ASP A 50 11.27 27.54 -9.99
C ASP A 50 10.71 26.78 -11.21
N GLY A 51 9.73 25.89 -10.99
CA GLY A 51 9.11 25.06 -12.03
C GLY A 51 9.00 23.59 -11.65
N ASP A 52 8.67 22.76 -12.64
CA ASP A 52 8.50 21.33 -12.47
C ASP A 52 9.85 20.63 -12.30
N ILE A 53 9.96 19.79 -11.27
CA ILE A 53 11.15 18.96 -11.05
C ILE A 53 10.97 17.63 -11.78
N GLU A 54 11.90 17.36 -12.70
CA GLU A 54 12.01 16.05 -13.34
C GLU A 54 12.69 15.07 -12.37
N PHE A 55 11.91 14.50 -11.44
CA PHE A 55 12.40 13.59 -10.41
C PHE A 55 13.12 12.36 -10.99
N ASP A 56 12.84 12.00 -12.25
CA ASP A 56 13.47 10.90 -12.97
C ASP A 56 15.02 10.99 -13.00
N LYS A 57 15.55 12.23 -12.96
CA LYS A 57 16.99 12.49 -12.93
C LYS A 57 17.67 12.08 -11.62
N TYR A 58 16.89 11.91 -10.55
CA TYR A 58 17.40 11.70 -9.19
C TYR A 58 17.39 10.23 -8.76
N ILE A 59 17.07 9.27 -9.63
CA ILE A 59 17.10 7.82 -9.28
C ILE A 59 18.43 7.40 -8.65
N LYS A 60 19.56 7.95 -9.14
CA LYS A 60 20.88 7.66 -8.58
C LYS A 60 20.99 8.15 -7.14
N ASP A 61 20.43 9.31 -6.83
CA ASP A 61 20.42 9.88 -5.48
C ASP A 61 19.49 9.09 -4.55
N PHE A 62 18.32 8.65 -5.03
CA PHE A 62 17.43 7.74 -4.28
C PHE A 62 18.12 6.42 -3.94
N LYS A 63 18.73 5.75 -4.92
CA LYS A 63 19.46 4.49 -4.71
C LYS A 63 20.64 4.70 -3.77
N LYS A 64 21.38 5.80 -3.90
CA LYS A 64 22.51 6.13 -3.02
C LYS A 64 22.04 6.38 -1.59
N GLY A 65 21.02 7.22 -1.38
CA GLY A 65 20.48 7.53 -0.05
C GLY A 65 19.93 6.30 0.66
N PHE A 66 19.19 5.45 -0.07
CA PHE A 66 18.71 4.18 0.46
C PHE A 66 19.88 3.26 0.86
N ARG A 67 20.87 3.11 -0.03
CA ARG A 67 22.07 2.28 0.22
C ARG A 67 22.85 2.76 1.44
N ASP A 68 23.10 4.06 1.53
CA ASP A 68 23.88 4.64 2.64
C ASP A 68 23.13 4.44 3.97
N PHE A 69 21.83 4.71 4.01
CA PHE A 69 21.00 4.46 5.20
C PHE A 69 20.97 2.97 5.58
N TYR A 70 20.80 2.08 4.60
CA TYR A 70 20.75 0.65 4.82
C TYR A 70 22.03 0.12 5.47
N LEU A 71 23.20 0.52 4.95
CA LEU A 71 24.49 0.09 5.49
C LEU A 71 24.73 0.64 6.90
N ILE A 72 24.36 1.90 7.16
CA ILE A 72 24.42 2.47 8.52
C ILE A 72 23.53 1.67 9.47
N PHE A 73 22.30 1.40 9.04
CA PHE A 73 21.32 0.66 9.84
C PHE A 73 21.78 -0.79 10.10
N GLU A 74 22.37 -1.46 9.11
CA GLU A 74 22.94 -2.80 9.23
C GLU A 74 24.05 -2.84 10.30
N GLU A 75 24.98 -1.88 10.29
CA GLU A 75 26.03 -1.80 11.30
C GLU A 75 25.47 -1.53 12.69
N LEU A 76 24.53 -0.60 12.83
CA LEU A 76 23.89 -0.30 14.11
C LEU A 76 23.13 -1.50 14.66
N ASN A 77 22.44 -2.27 13.81
CA ASN A 77 21.67 -3.44 14.20
C ASN A 77 22.51 -4.58 14.81
N LYS A 78 23.84 -4.57 14.60
CA LYS A 78 24.75 -5.53 15.24
C LYS A 78 24.97 -5.23 16.72
N THR A 79 24.66 -4.00 17.17
CA THR A 79 24.88 -3.55 18.54
C THR A 79 23.67 -3.82 19.43
N GLU A 80 23.91 -4.20 20.68
CA GLU A 80 22.83 -4.43 21.65
C GLU A 80 22.18 -3.11 22.09
N GLU A 81 22.95 -2.03 22.16
CA GLU A 81 22.45 -0.69 22.49
C GLU A 81 21.38 -0.24 21.50
N PHE A 82 21.59 -0.49 20.20
CA PHE A 82 20.60 -0.15 19.18
C PHE A 82 19.35 -1.03 19.29
N LYS A 83 19.50 -2.34 19.56
CA LYS A 83 18.34 -3.22 19.80
C LYS A 83 17.55 -2.79 21.04
N MET A 84 18.23 -2.35 22.09
CA MET A 84 17.58 -1.77 23.27
C MET A 84 16.83 -0.49 22.93
N LEU A 85 17.41 0.38 22.10
CA LEU A 85 16.75 1.59 21.61
C LEU A 85 15.49 1.24 20.79
N LEU A 86 15.59 0.28 19.87
CA LEU A 86 14.46 -0.20 19.08
C LEU A 86 13.36 -0.74 19.99
N LYS A 87 13.70 -1.56 20.99
CA LYS A 87 12.73 -2.08 21.95
C LYS A 87 12.05 -0.96 22.74
N ALA A 88 12.84 -0.02 23.27
CA ALA A 88 12.32 1.08 24.08
C ALA A 88 11.34 1.99 23.31
N ASN A 89 11.53 2.14 22.00
CA ASN A 89 10.71 3.03 21.18
C ASN A 89 9.60 2.32 20.40
N LEU A 90 9.78 1.05 20.05
CA LEU A 90 8.88 0.34 19.14
C LEU A 90 8.02 -0.72 19.83
N TYR A 91 8.31 -1.10 21.06
CA TYR A 91 7.55 -2.13 21.78
C TYR A 91 6.32 -1.53 22.46
N GLY A 92 5.13 -2.03 22.13
CA GLY A 92 3.86 -1.54 22.69
C GLY A 92 3.35 -0.25 22.05
N LEU A 93 3.78 0.06 20.82
CA LEU A 93 3.23 1.18 20.06
C LEU A 93 1.87 0.81 19.49
N LYS A 94 0.88 1.68 19.69
CA LYS A 94 -0.41 1.61 19.00
C LYS A 94 -0.22 1.93 17.52
N THR A 95 -0.63 1.02 16.65
CA THR A 95 -0.55 1.16 15.19
C THR A 95 -1.91 0.92 14.55
N ARG A 96 -2.21 1.64 13.46
CA ARG A 96 -3.45 1.46 12.69
C ARG A 96 -3.32 0.27 11.75
N VAL A 97 -4.36 -0.57 11.72
CA VAL A 97 -4.46 -1.70 10.79
C VAL A 97 -5.47 -1.37 9.70
N LEU A 98 -5.09 -1.61 8.45
CA LEU A 98 -5.93 -1.43 7.27
C LEU A 98 -6.25 -2.78 6.65
N PHE A 99 -7.48 -3.26 6.82
CA PHE A 99 -7.96 -4.50 6.17
C PHE A 99 -8.49 -4.26 4.76
N ARG A 100 -8.97 -3.05 4.49
CA ARG A 100 -9.50 -2.62 3.21
C ARG A 100 -9.12 -1.17 2.97
N ASP A 101 -8.99 -0.81 1.70
CA ASP A 101 -8.74 0.56 1.30
C ASP A 101 -9.85 1.49 1.77
N THR A 102 -9.48 2.65 2.31
CA THR A 102 -10.39 3.68 2.80
C THR A 102 -11.40 4.11 1.73
N ASN A 103 -10.97 4.18 0.47
CA ASN A 103 -11.84 4.55 -0.66
C ASN A 103 -12.95 3.54 -0.92
N SER A 104 -12.72 2.25 -0.64
CA SER A 104 -13.75 1.22 -0.78
C SER A 104 -14.88 1.45 0.21
N TYR A 105 -14.57 1.81 1.46
CA TYR A 105 -15.58 2.21 2.45
C TYR A 105 -16.28 3.49 2.05
N ALA A 106 -15.54 4.52 1.64
CA ALA A 106 -16.12 5.78 1.19
C ALA A 106 -17.10 5.59 0.01
N SER A 107 -16.80 4.65 -0.89
CA SER A 107 -17.67 4.31 -2.03
C SER A 107 -18.96 3.61 -1.60
N VAL A 108 -18.92 2.78 -0.56
CA VAL A 108 -20.15 2.18 0.01
C VAL A 108 -20.96 3.25 0.74
N LEU A 109 -20.31 4.10 1.53
CA LEU A 109 -21.00 5.19 2.23
C LEU A 109 -21.68 6.15 1.23
N SER A 110 -21.00 6.54 0.15
CA SER A 110 -21.59 7.39 -0.89
C SER A 110 -22.84 6.79 -1.51
N PHE A 111 -22.88 5.46 -1.69
CA PHE A 111 -24.06 4.74 -2.14
C PHE A 111 -25.17 4.72 -1.09
N LEU A 112 -24.82 4.49 0.18
CA LEU A 112 -25.78 4.51 1.31
C LEU A 112 -26.43 5.88 1.55
N TYR A 113 -25.86 6.97 1.03
CA TYR A 113 -26.44 8.32 1.09
C TYR A 113 -27.55 8.58 0.06
N HIS A 114 -27.88 7.63 -0.82
CA HIS A 114 -28.98 7.81 -1.79
C HIS A 114 -30.36 7.75 -1.09
N PRO A 115 -31.34 8.63 -1.45
CA PRO A 115 -32.67 8.70 -0.83
C PRO A 115 -33.36 7.35 -0.61
N ASP A 116 -33.33 6.47 -1.62
CA ASP A 116 -33.95 5.13 -1.56
C ASP A 116 -33.46 4.29 -0.36
N PHE A 117 -32.20 4.47 0.07
CA PHE A 117 -31.65 3.76 1.22
C PHE A 117 -32.06 4.35 2.58
N TYR A 118 -32.67 5.53 2.60
CA TYR A 118 -33.26 6.10 3.82
C TYR A 118 -34.69 5.63 4.07
N GLU A 119 -35.35 5.09 3.04
CA GLU A 119 -36.73 4.61 3.14
C GLU A 119 -36.79 3.22 3.80
N GLU A 120 -35.87 2.32 3.45
CA GLU A 120 -35.83 0.95 3.98
C GLU A 120 -34.47 0.53 4.55
N MET A 121 -34.42 0.21 5.85
CA MET A 121 -33.20 -0.27 6.53
C MET A 121 -32.69 -1.59 5.96
N LEU A 122 -33.57 -2.45 5.45
CA LEU A 122 -33.19 -3.73 4.85
C LEU A 122 -32.31 -3.54 3.61
N ASP A 123 -32.51 -2.48 2.84
CA ASP A 123 -31.71 -2.21 1.65
C ASP A 123 -30.30 -1.70 2.02
N ARG A 124 -30.18 -0.96 3.13
CA ARG A 124 -28.86 -0.59 3.70
C ARG A 124 -28.08 -1.83 4.12
N GLU A 125 -28.74 -2.77 4.80
CA GLU A 125 -28.11 -4.01 5.23
C GLU A 125 -27.65 -4.87 4.05
N LYS A 126 -28.47 -5.02 2.99
CA LYS A 126 -28.06 -5.70 1.75
C LYS A 126 -26.82 -5.06 1.11
N ALA A 127 -26.72 -3.73 1.11
CA ALA A 127 -25.54 -3.06 0.58
C ALA A 127 -24.27 -3.37 1.41
N LEU A 128 -24.40 -3.51 2.73
CA LEU A 128 -23.31 -3.88 3.64
C LEU A 128 -22.94 -5.37 3.56
N GLU A 129 -23.84 -6.27 3.15
CA GLU A 129 -23.52 -7.69 2.91
C GLU A 129 -22.35 -7.87 1.92
N ASN A 130 -22.17 -6.92 1.00
CA ASN A 130 -21.03 -6.91 0.08
C ASN A 130 -19.67 -6.92 0.79
N LEU A 131 -19.56 -6.43 2.02
CA LEU A 131 -18.30 -6.47 2.79
C LEU A 131 -17.86 -7.91 3.10
N TRP A 132 -18.81 -8.84 3.21
CA TRP A 132 -18.59 -10.27 3.47
C TRP A 132 -18.00 -11.05 2.29
N SER A 133 -17.86 -10.42 1.13
CA SER A 133 -17.15 -11.04 0.00
C SER A 133 -15.65 -11.23 0.28
N ASN A 134 -15.09 -10.50 1.26
CA ASN A 134 -13.70 -10.66 1.66
C ASN A 134 -13.50 -11.93 2.51
N LYS A 135 -12.60 -12.79 2.04
CA LYS A 135 -12.30 -14.09 2.65
C LYS A 135 -11.25 -13.97 3.76
N PHE A 136 -11.48 -13.13 4.76
CA PHE A 136 -10.64 -13.15 5.95
C PHE A 136 -10.90 -14.43 6.76
N SER A 137 -9.86 -14.97 7.40
CA SER A 137 -10.00 -16.11 8.31
C SER A 137 -10.80 -15.75 9.57
N ASN A 138 -10.74 -14.47 9.99
CA ASN A 138 -11.47 -13.96 11.13
C ASN A 138 -12.67 -13.10 10.66
N GLN A 139 -13.85 -13.70 10.64
CA GLN A 139 -15.10 -13.02 10.25
C GLN A 139 -15.58 -11.96 11.25
N GLY A 140 -15.07 -11.97 12.49
CA GLY A 140 -15.40 -10.95 13.49
C GLY A 140 -14.97 -9.54 13.05
N ILE A 141 -13.88 -9.46 12.27
CA ILE A 141 -13.41 -8.19 11.69
C ILE A 141 -14.45 -7.62 10.72
N VAL A 142 -14.99 -8.45 9.82
CA VAL A 142 -16.02 -8.03 8.85
C VAL A 142 -17.31 -7.62 9.57
N ALA A 143 -17.67 -8.32 10.64
CA ALA A 143 -18.81 -7.92 11.47
C ALA A 143 -18.61 -6.52 12.06
N SER A 144 -17.42 -6.22 12.60
CA SER A 144 -17.09 -4.88 13.09
C SER A 144 -17.02 -3.83 11.97
N GLU A 145 -16.51 -4.16 10.78
CA GLU A 145 -16.58 -3.29 9.60
C GLU A 145 -18.05 -2.90 9.31
N CYS A 146 -18.98 -3.86 9.35
CA CYS A 146 -20.40 -3.60 9.14
C CYS A 146 -21.01 -2.72 10.23
N GLU A 147 -20.70 -2.96 11.51
CA GLU A 147 -21.20 -2.13 12.62
C GLU A 147 -20.72 -0.68 12.51
N GLN A 148 -19.44 -0.49 12.18
CA GLN A 148 -18.86 0.84 11.96
C GLN A 148 -19.54 1.57 10.81
N MET A 149 -19.76 0.88 9.69
CA MET A 149 -20.42 1.44 8.51
C MET A 149 -21.92 1.70 8.73
N ARG A 150 -22.60 0.94 9.59
CA ARG A 150 -23.99 1.24 10.01
C ARG A 150 -24.10 2.61 10.67
N LEU A 151 -23.07 3.00 11.43
CA LEU A 151 -22.95 4.31 12.07
C LEU A 151 -22.45 5.41 11.10
N LEU A 152 -22.29 5.08 9.81
CA LEU A 152 -21.78 5.96 8.75
C LEU A 152 -20.32 6.38 8.93
N ASP A 153 -19.54 5.62 9.71
CA ASP A 153 -18.11 5.83 9.88
C ASP A 153 -17.28 4.91 8.99
N ILE A 154 -16.07 5.36 8.66
CA ILE A 154 -15.07 4.53 7.99
C ILE A 154 -14.44 3.61 9.03
N PRO A 155 -14.48 2.27 8.84
CA PRO A 155 -13.92 1.34 9.79
C PRO A 155 -12.45 1.61 10.13
N ILE A 156 -12.15 1.53 11.41
CA ILE A 156 -10.81 1.72 11.96
C ILE A 156 -10.48 0.61 12.96
N PHE A 157 -9.24 0.15 12.88
CA PHE A 157 -8.72 -0.93 13.70
C PHE A 157 -7.31 -0.59 14.13
N TYR A 158 -6.91 -1.12 15.27
CA TYR A 158 -5.62 -0.91 15.86
C TYR A 158 -5.02 -2.22 16.37
N THR A 159 -3.72 -2.21 16.56
CA THR A 159 -2.97 -3.24 17.26
C THR A 159 -1.79 -2.60 17.96
N ASP A 160 -1.42 -3.13 19.13
CA ASP A 160 -0.19 -2.73 19.80
C ASP A 160 0.92 -3.66 19.34
N THR A 161 2.10 -3.10 19.02
CA THR A 161 3.18 -3.88 18.39
C THR A 161 3.68 -5.06 19.23
N ASN A 162 3.43 -5.09 20.54
CA ASN A 162 3.85 -6.16 21.46
C ASN A 162 2.81 -7.27 21.65
N ILE A 163 1.60 -7.12 21.12
CA ILE A 163 0.53 -8.12 21.23
C ILE A 163 0.16 -8.64 19.86
N ASN A 164 -0.59 -9.75 19.85
CA ASN A 164 -1.11 -10.36 18.64
C ASN A 164 -2.63 -10.32 18.61
N GLU A 165 -3.16 -9.14 18.93
CA GLU A 165 -4.59 -8.84 18.97
C GLU A 165 -4.87 -7.58 18.17
N ILE A 166 -6.06 -7.54 17.60
CA ILE A 166 -6.58 -6.41 16.85
C ILE A 166 -7.82 -5.93 17.59
N TYR A 167 -7.98 -4.63 17.72
CA TYR A 167 -9.12 -4.04 18.40
C TYR A 167 -9.68 -2.87 17.63
N ASP A 168 -10.98 -2.62 17.79
CA ASP A 168 -11.65 -1.44 17.27
C ASP A 168 -11.94 -0.42 18.38
N ASP A 169 -12.55 0.71 18.01
CA ASP A 169 -12.91 1.76 18.98
C ASP A 169 -14.19 1.43 19.79
N PHE A 170 -14.87 0.31 19.49
CA PHE A 170 -16.02 -0.20 20.26
C PHE A 170 -15.60 -1.15 21.39
N GLY A 171 -14.30 -1.43 21.51
CA GLY A 171 -13.76 -2.35 22.52
C GLY A 171 -13.90 -3.82 22.13
N ASN A 172 -14.16 -4.13 20.85
CA ASN A 172 -14.09 -5.50 20.37
C ASN A 172 -12.64 -5.91 20.18
N HIS A 173 -12.32 -7.16 20.52
CA HIS A 173 -11.00 -7.75 20.34
C HIS A 173 -11.08 -8.94 19.40
N PHE A 174 -10.11 -9.03 18.50
CA PHE A 174 -10.01 -10.03 17.45
C PHE A 174 -8.63 -10.66 17.51
N ILE A 175 -8.58 -12.00 17.37
CA ILE A 175 -7.31 -12.69 17.15
C ILE A 175 -6.73 -12.19 15.83
N SER A 176 -5.47 -11.77 15.89
CA SER A 176 -4.72 -11.31 14.72
C SER A 176 -4.63 -12.37 13.63
N LEU A 177 -4.52 -11.92 12.38
CA LEU A 177 -4.36 -12.80 11.21
C LEU A 177 -2.95 -13.42 11.11
N HIS A 178 -2.01 -12.97 11.94
CA HIS A 178 -0.62 -13.42 11.96
C HIS A 178 -0.31 -14.22 13.24
N GLN A 179 0.78 -14.99 13.19
CA GLN A 179 1.24 -15.77 14.35
C GLN A 179 2.10 -14.95 15.33
N PHE A 180 2.70 -13.86 14.86
CA PHE A 180 3.65 -13.03 15.60
C PHE A 180 3.06 -11.65 15.86
N SER A 181 3.42 -11.03 16.98
CA SER A 181 3.19 -9.60 17.21
C SER A 181 3.95 -8.76 16.17
N GLY A 182 3.53 -7.50 15.96
CA GLY A 182 4.19 -6.62 15.01
C GLY A 182 5.69 -6.43 15.30
N TYR A 183 6.05 -6.32 16.58
CA TYR A 183 7.42 -6.19 17.04
C TYR A 183 8.22 -7.48 16.86
N ASP A 184 7.65 -8.65 17.19
CA ASP A 184 8.34 -9.92 17.00
C ASP A 184 8.56 -10.20 15.50
N TYR A 185 7.58 -9.87 14.67
CA TYR A 185 7.72 -9.93 13.22
C TYR A 185 8.87 -9.03 12.77
N PHE A 186 8.89 -7.76 13.19
CA PHE A 186 9.98 -6.83 12.89
C PHE A 186 11.34 -7.41 13.30
N MET A 187 11.50 -7.87 14.55
CA MET A 187 12.76 -8.42 15.05
C MET A 187 13.18 -9.72 14.37
N LYS A 188 12.24 -10.53 13.90
CA LYS A 188 12.53 -11.77 13.15
C LYS A 188 13.12 -11.50 11.78
N TYR A 189 12.66 -10.45 11.09
CA TYR A 189 13.10 -10.12 9.73
C TYR A 189 14.20 -9.05 9.69
N LEU A 190 14.41 -8.33 10.78
CA LEU A 190 15.52 -7.39 10.97
C LEU A 190 16.92 -7.98 10.65
N PRO A 191 17.25 -9.24 10.98
CA PRO A 191 18.57 -9.82 10.71
C PRO A 191 18.80 -10.21 9.24
N ASN A 192 17.77 -10.18 8.38
CA ASN A 192 17.90 -10.47 6.95
C ASN A 192 18.46 -9.28 6.15
N ASN A 193 19.10 -8.34 6.84
CA ASN A 193 19.73 -7.18 6.23
C ASN A 193 21.14 -7.50 5.75
N ASN A 194 21.27 -8.28 4.67
CA ASN A 194 22.56 -8.59 4.05
C ASN A 194 22.70 -7.88 2.68
N LEU A 195 23.91 -7.88 2.13
CA LEU A 195 24.21 -7.29 0.82
C LEU A 195 23.30 -7.81 -0.30
N GLU A 196 22.90 -9.08 -0.26
CA GLU A 196 21.99 -9.64 -1.27
C GLU A 196 20.58 -9.03 -1.19
N ASN A 197 20.06 -8.84 0.02
CA ASN A 197 18.78 -8.17 0.23
C ASN A 197 18.86 -6.70 -0.17
N LEU A 198 19.96 -6.00 0.14
CA LEU A 198 20.20 -4.63 -0.30
C LEU A 198 20.11 -4.50 -1.83
N GLU A 199 20.80 -5.34 -2.58
CA GLU A 199 20.74 -5.30 -4.05
C GLU A 199 19.32 -5.59 -4.56
N LYS A 200 18.59 -6.53 -3.95
CA LYS A 200 17.17 -6.78 -4.29
C LYS A 200 16.29 -5.55 -4.05
N GLN A 201 16.47 -4.83 -2.93
CA GLN A 201 15.71 -3.61 -2.66
C GLN A 201 16.08 -2.49 -3.64
N LEU A 202 17.35 -2.37 -4.02
CA LEU A 202 17.80 -1.40 -5.02
C LEU A 202 17.23 -1.71 -6.41
N ASP A 203 17.10 -2.99 -6.77
CA ASP A 203 16.44 -3.43 -8.01
C ASP A 203 14.94 -3.13 -7.97
N ILE A 204 14.27 -3.37 -6.84
CA ILE A 204 12.87 -2.99 -6.64
C ILE A 204 12.71 -1.48 -6.85
N ILE A 205 13.51 -0.65 -6.17
CA ILE A 205 13.47 0.81 -6.33
C ILE A 205 13.64 1.20 -7.81
N GLU A 206 14.55 0.55 -8.53
CA GLU A 206 14.80 0.84 -9.94
C GLU A 206 13.64 0.40 -10.85
N ILE A 207 13.04 -0.77 -10.62
CA ILE A 207 11.90 -1.30 -11.38
C ILE A 207 10.67 -0.41 -11.20
N TYR A 208 10.41 0.01 -9.96
CA TYR A 208 9.27 0.85 -9.63
C TYR A 208 9.46 2.30 -10.07
N PHE A 209 10.67 2.70 -10.46
CA PHE A 209 10.91 4.06 -10.93
C PHE A 209 10.34 4.29 -12.34
N PRO A 210 9.62 5.40 -12.61
CA PRO A 210 8.84 5.58 -13.84
C PRO A 210 9.66 5.51 -15.14
N SER A 211 10.89 6.00 -15.12
CA SER A 211 11.82 5.93 -16.26
C SER A 211 12.41 4.55 -16.54
N PHE A 212 12.08 3.50 -15.78
CA PHE A 212 12.60 2.14 -15.99
C PHE A 212 12.31 1.61 -17.40
N ASP A 213 11.07 1.72 -17.87
CA ASP A 213 10.69 1.21 -19.19
C ASP A 213 11.35 1.98 -20.35
N GLN A 214 11.57 3.29 -20.16
CA GLN A 214 12.29 4.12 -21.12
C GLN A 214 13.77 3.73 -21.19
N ARG A 215 14.42 3.53 -20.04
CA ARG A 215 15.80 3.02 -19.96
C ARG A 215 15.93 1.64 -20.59
N LYS A 216 15.00 0.72 -20.31
CA LYS A 216 14.97 -0.65 -20.87
C LYS A 216 14.88 -0.65 -22.40
N LYS A 217 14.07 0.23 -22.98
CA LYS A 217 13.99 0.44 -24.45
C LYS A 217 15.31 1.00 -25.00
N GLY A 218 15.91 1.99 -24.34
CA GLY A 218 17.21 2.56 -24.71
C GLY A 218 18.35 1.54 -24.68
N TYR A 219 18.40 0.66 -23.68
CA TYR A 219 19.37 -0.44 -23.62
C TYR A 219 19.22 -1.42 -24.79
N LYS A 220 17.99 -1.81 -25.14
CA LYS A 220 17.73 -2.69 -26.30
C LYS A 220 18.12 -2.05 -27.63
N LEU A 221 17.88 -0.75 -27.80
CA LEU A 221 18.30 0.00 -28.99
C LEU A 221 19.83 0.08 -29.10
N ASN A 222 20.52 0.35 -28.00
CA ASN A 222 21.99 0.42 -27.99
C ASN A 222 22.64 -0.95 -28.26
N LEU A 223 22.06 -2.04 -27.76
CA LEU A 223 22.50 -3.41 -28.04
C LEU A 223 22.32 -3.81 -29.50
N SER A 224 21.19 -3.44 -30.12
CA SER A 224 20.92 -3.70 -31.54
C SER A 224 21.82 -2.86 -32.45
N ASN A 225 22.06 -1.59 -32.11
CA ASN A 225 22.99 -0.73 -32.83
C ASN A 225 24.43 -1.25 -32.77
N ARG A 226 24.92 -1.70 -31.60
CA ARG A 226 26.25 -2.31 -31.46
C ARG A 226 26.42 -3.60 -32.29
N LYS A 227 25.38 -4.44 -32.36
CA LYS A 227 25.39 -5.64 -33.22
C LYS A 227 25.45 -5.28 -34.71
N ASN A 228 24.74 -4.24 -35.12
CA ASN A 228 24.75 -3.78 -36.52
C ASN A 228 26.08 -3.09 -36.90
N SER A 229 26.77 -2.45 -35.95
CA SER A 229 28.12 -1.88 -36.17
C SER A 229 29.20 -2.95 -36.31
N GLN A 230 29.07 -4.08 -35.61
CA GLN A 230 30.01 -5.20 -35.68
C GLN A 230 29.83 -6.07 -36.94
N MET A 231 28.69 -5.99 -37.62
CA MET A 231 28.44 -6.67 -38.91
C MET A 231 28.82 -5.83 -40.13
N LYS A 232 29.33 -4.61 -39.94
CA LYS A 232 29.75 -3.68 -41.01
C LYS A 232 31.26 -3.55 -41.15
N VAL A 233 32.04 -4.49 -40.59
CA VAL A 233 33.48 -4.63 -40.80
C VAL A 233 33.75 -5.86 -41.65
#